data_AF-D8TGF5-F1
#
_entry.id   AF-D8TGF5-F1
#
_cell.length_a   1.000
_cell.length_b   1.000
_cell.length_c   1.000
_cell.angle_alpha   90.00
_cell.angle_beta   90.00
_cell.angle_gamma   90.00
#
_symmetry.space_group_name_H-M   'P 1'
#
loop_
_entity.id
_entity.type
_entity.pdbx_description
1 polymer ?
#
loop_
_entity_poly.entity_id
_entity_poly.type
_entity_poly.pdbx_seq_one_letter_code
_entity_poly.pdbx_strand_id
1 'polypeptide(L)'
;MGMLNDVYTDLKGFMNPGHKTQFSNSMIDVLDMFEVESSWLHKKLVPNFEIYMWMREEWACEQYLNSVALVGYSSNCGLNKAMEKVAEMVQDLEKEFADIKQKVLSNKDLNKGNVMGYVQSLEYFMAANIEFSWISARYHGVGWVSPAEKYGTLEF
;
A
#
# COMPACT_ATOMS: atom_id res chain seq x y z
N MET A 1 -0.17 -9.34 23.17
CA MET A 1 0.12 -10.48 22.28
C MET A 1 -1.10 -11.36 21.98
N GLY A 2 -2.13 -11.45 22.84
CA GLY A 2 -3.33 -12.29 22.58
C GLY A 2 -4.08 -11.93 21.29
N MET A 3 -4.46 -10.65 21.11
CA MET A 3 -5.31 -10.20 19.99
C MET A 3 -4.80 -10.58 18.59
N LEU A 4 -3.51 -10.43 18.31
CA LEU A 4 -2.95 -10.77 16.99
C LEU A 4 -3.00 -12.28 16.75
N ASN A 5 -2.68 -13.07 17.78
CA ASN A 5 -2.73 -14.51 17.71
C ASN A 5 -4.16 -15.04 17.56
N ASP A 6 -5.12 -14.40 18.22
CA ASP A 6 -6.55 -14.73 18.12
C ASP A 6 -7.06 -14.46 16.70
N VAL A 7 -6.83 -13.25 16.17
CA VAL A 7 -7.20 -12.89 14.78
C VAL A 7 -6.54 -13.81 13.77
N TYR A 8 -5.26 -14.13 13.95
CA TYR A 8 -4.53 -15.02 13.06
C TYR A 8 -5.08 -16.46 13.10
N THR A 9 -5.44 -16.95 14.28
CA THR A 9 -6.03 -18.28 14.48
C THR A 9 -7.39 -18.37 13.81
N ASP A 10 -8.24 -17.36 14.00
CA ASP A 10 -9.56 -17.29 13.38
C ASP A 10 -9.45 -17.26 11.86
N LEU A 11 -8.61 -16.40 11.29
CA LEU A 11 -8.40 -16.30 9.84
C LEU A 11 -7.90 -17.63 9.26
N LYS A 12 -6.94 -18.30 9.92
CA LYS A 12 -6.48 -19.63 9.51
C LYS A 12 -7.58 -20.69 9.62
N GLY A 13 -8.56 -20.53 10.51
CA GLY A 13 -9.71 -21.41 10.63
C GLY A 13 -10.54 -21.49 9.34
N PHE A 14 -10.63 -20.37 8.60
CA PHE A 14 -11.44 -20.26 7.37
C PHE A 14 -10.70 -20.66 6.08
N MET A 15 -9.40 -20.94 6.13
CA MET A 15 -8.57 -21.16 4.94
C MET A 15 -8.36 -22.65 4.62
N ASN A 16 -8.21 -22.96 3.34
CA ASN A 16 -7.70 -24.27 2.91
C ASN A 16 -6.22 -24.42 3.28
N PRO A 17 -5.70 -25.65 3.51
CA PRO A 17 -4.31 -25.86 3.95
C PRO A 17 -3.24 -25.18 3.10
N GLY A 18 -3.37 -25.18 1.77
CA GLY A 18 -2.44 -24.48 0.87
C GLY A 18 -2.44 -22.96 1.06
N HIS A 19 -3.62 -22.37 1.28
CA HIS A 19 -3.75 -20.93 1.53
C HIS A 19 -3.23 -20.53 2.92
N LYS A 20 -3.31 -21.41 3.93
CA LYS A 20 -2.74 -21.15 5.26
C LYS A 20 -1.24 -20.93 5.19
N THR A 21 -0.53 -21.76 4.44
CA THR A 21 0.92 -21.65 4.26
C THR A 21 1.26 -20.38 3.51
N GLN A 22 0.57 -20.11 2.39
CA GLN A 22 0.77 -18.88 1.62
C GLN A 22 0.55 -17.63 2.47
N PHE A 23 -0.56 -17.55 3.21
CA PHE A 23 -0.85 -16.44 4.10
C PHE A 23 0.20 -16.29 5.20
N SER A 24 0.70 -17.40 5.77
CA SER A 24 1.75 -17.34 6.79
C SER A 24 3.05 -16.76 6.25
N ASN A 25 3.43 -17.16 5.04
CA ASN A 25 4.64 -16.64 4.38
C ASN A 25 4.50 -15.15 4.09
N SER A 26 3.37 -14.71 3.51
CA SER A 26 3.10 -13.29 3.28
C SER A 26 3.16 -12.47 4.58
N MET A 27 2.62 -12.98 5.68
CA MET A 27 2.71 -12.29 6.98
C MET A 27 4.15 -12.19 7.52
N ILE A 28 5.01 -13.18 7.25
CA ILE A 28 6.43 -13.12 7.60
C ILE A 28 7.13 -12.06 6.76
N ASP A 29 6.89 -12.06 5.44
CA ASP A 29 7.47 -11.07 4.53
C ASP A 29 7.10 -9.64 4.96
N VAL A 30 5.85 -9.41 5.39
CA VAL A 30 5.40 -8.12 5.95
C VAL A 30 6.18 -7.73 7.21
N LEU A 31 6.44 -8.68 8.13
CA LEU A 31 7.19 -8.40 9.35
C LEU A 31 8.65 -8.06 9.06
N ASP A 32 9.29 -8.78 8.14
CA ASP A 32 10.66 -8.51 7.70
C ASP A 32 10.77 -7.13 7.04
N MET A 33 9.75 -6.73 6.27
CA MET A 33 9.71 -5.39 5.65
C MET A 33 9.59 -4.27 6.68
N PHE A 34 8.84 -4.44 7.77
CA PHE A 34 8.82 -3.46 8.87
C PHE A 34 10.20 -3.26 9.50
N GLU A 35 11.00 -4.32 9.62
CA GLU A 35 12.36 -4.22 10.13
C GLU A 35 13.25 -3.39 9.20
N VAL A 36 13.15 -3.61 7.89
CA VAL A 36 13.90 -2.88 6.88
C VAL A 36 13.50 -1.40 6.83
N GLU A 37 12.20 -1.09 6.79
CA GLU A 37 11.71 0.29 6.76
C GLU A 37 12.10 1.04 8.04
N SER A 38 11.96 0.41 9.20
CA SER A 38 12.41 0.97 10.47
C SER A 38 13.91 1.32 10.44
N SER A 39 14.76 0.43 9.91
CA SER A 39 16.20 0.68 9.75
C SER A 39 16.48 1.91 8.88
N TRP A 40 15.72 2.11 7.80
CA TRP A 40 15.87 3.28 6.93
C TRP A 40 15.44 4.57 7.60
N LEU A 41 14.31 4.56 8.30
CA LEU A 41 13.81 5.72 9.06
C LEU A 41 14.81 6.12 10.15
N HIS A 42 15.33 5.16 10.92
CA HIS A 42 16.33 5.41 11.95
C HIS A 42 17.64 5.97 11.38
N LYS A 43 18.05 5.51 10.19
CA LYS A 43 19.29 5.94 9.52
C LYS A 43 19.08 7.14 8.58
N LYS A 44 17.86 7.65 8.46
CA LYS A 44 17.46 8.70 7.49
C LYS A 44 17.88 8.38 6.05
N LEU A 45 17.77 7.11 5.66
CA LEU A 45 18.08 6.66 4.31
C LEU A 45 16.87 6.81 3.41
N VAL A 46 17.07 7.39 2.22
CA VAL A 46 16.06 7.49 1.17
C VAL A 46 16.38 6.43 0.11
N PRO A 47 15.58 5.35 -0.02
CA PRO A 47 15.75 4.37 -1.07
C PRO A 47 15.44 5.01 -2.43
N ASN A 48 15.94 4.43 -3.50
CA ASN A 48 15.51 4.85 -4.84
C ASN A 48 14.06 4.39 -5.08
N PHE A 49 13.43 4.98 -6.11
CA PHE A 49 12.03 4.75 -6.42
C PHE A 49 11.71 3.27 -6.72
N GLU A 50 12.58 2.57 -7.44
CA GLU A 50 12.37 1.16 -7.82
C GLU A 50 12.41 0.22 -6.60
N ILE A 51 13.39 0.40 -5.71
CA ILE A 51 13.51 -0.35 -4.46
C ILE A 51 12.30 -0.09 -3.56
N TYR A 52 11.86 1.17 -3.49
CA TYR A 52 10.67 1.51 -2.74
C TYR A 52 9.40 0.87 -3.33
N MET A 53 9.20 0.93 -4.65
CA MET A 53 8.04 0.30 -5.29
C MET A 53 8.05 -1.22 -5.14
N TRP A 54 9.23 -1.85 -5.21
CA TRP A 54 9.41 -3.28 -4.95
C TRP A 54 9.06 -3.66 -3.50
N MET A 55 9.47 -2.87 -2.51
CA MET A 55 9.09 -3.13 -1.10
C MET A 55 7.64 -2.76 -0.78
N ARG A 56 7.01 -1.87 -1.56
CA ARG A 56 5.63 -1.41 -1.32
C ARG A 56 4.55 -2.35 -1.85
N GLU A 57 4.93 -3.52 -2.36
CA GLU A 57 3.96 -4.52 -2.79
C GLU A 57 3.05 -5.02 -1.64
N GLU A 58 3.41 -4.86 -0.35
CA GLU A 58 2.43 -4.92 0.76
C GLU A 58 2.74 -3.93 1.92
N TRP A 59 1.91 -2.87 1.97
CA TRP A 59 1.61 -1.91 3.06
C TRP A 59 2.64 -0.88 3.56
N ALA A 60 2.08 0.09 4.32
CA ALA A 60 2.60 1.43 4.59
C ALA A 60 2.47 1.80 6.08
N CYS A 61 3.56 2.19 6.75
CA CYS A 61 3.50 3.06 7.94
C CYS A 61 4.81 3.86 8.19
N GLU A 62 4.62 5.13 8.54
CA GLU A 62 5.63 6.13 8.98
C GLU A 62 6.40 6.95 7.90
N GLN A 63 5.63 7.77 7.18
CA GLN A 63 5.76 9.24 7.10
C GLN A 63 7.07 9.96 6.68
N TYR A 64 8.00 9.29 6.01
CA TYR A 64 8.94 10.00 5.10
C TYR A 64 9.09 9.31 3.73
N LEU A 65 8.71 8.04 3.64
CA LEU A 65 8.76 7.25 2.43
C LEU A 65 7.40 7.27 1.77
N ASN A 66 7.25 8.22 0.85
CA ASN A 66 6.03 8.43 0.06
C ASN A 66 6.43 8.59 -1.41
N SER A 67 5.60 8.04 -2.32
CA SER A 67 5.83 8.13 -3.76
C SER A 67 6.02 9.57 -4.24
N VAL A 68 5.32 10.55 -3.67
CA VAL A 68 5.47 11.98 -3.99
C VAL A 68 6.86 12.48 -3.61
N ALA A 69 7.35 12.15 -2.42
CA ALA A 69 8.69 12.55 -1.97
C ALA A 69 9.78 11.93 -2.88
N LEU A 70 9.63 10.66 -3.23
CA LEU A 70 10.58 9.94 -4.08
C LEU A 70 10.52 10.40 -5.54
N VAL A 71 9.34 10.70 -6.08
CA VAL A 71 9.19 11.29 -7.42
C VAL A 71 9.79 12.70 -7.43
N GLY A 72 9.56 13.50 -6.39
CA GLY A 72 10.18 14.80 -6.20
C GLY A 72 11.71 14.72 -6.25
N TYR A 73 12.28 13.81 -5.45
CA TYR A 73 13.73 13.57 -5.40
C TYR A 73 14.29 13.03 -6.73
N SER A 74 13.72 11.97 -7.27
CA SER A 74 14.23 11.30 -8.48
C SER A 74 14.04 12.12 -9.76
N SER A 75 12.95 12.88 -9.87
CA SER A 75 12.67 13.75 -11.01
C SER A 75 13.21 15.17 -10.85
N ASN A 76 13.87 15.47 -9.73
CA ASN A 76 14.32 16.81 -9.35
C ASN A 76 13.23 17.87 -9.58
N CYS A 77 12.05 17.65 -8.99
CA CYS A 77 10.89 18.52 -9.17
C CYS A 77 10.22 18.91 -7.85
N GLY A 78 9.59 20.08 -7.85
CA GLY A 78 8.86 20.57 -6.68
C GLY A 78 7.60 19.76 -6.37
N LEU A 79 7.09 19.93 -5.16
CA LEU A 79 5.98 19.16 -4.59
C LEU A 79 4.75 19.05 -5.51
N ASN A 80 4.27 20.16 -6.07
CA ASN A 80 3.08 20.15 -6.93
C ASN A 80 3.25 19.24 -8.15
N LYS A 81 4.39 19.33 -8.83
CA LYS A 81 4.70 18.52 -10.00
C LYS A 81 4.89 17.05 -9.63
N ALA A 82 5.43 16.77 -8.45
CA ALA A 82 5.54 15.41 -7.95
C ALA A 82 4.16 14.81 -7.63
N MET A 83 3.24 15.60 -7.07
CA MET A 83 1.86 15.19 -6.83
C MET A 83 1.10 14.90 -8.13
N GLU A 84 1.22 15.79 -9.13
CA GLU A 84 0.63 15.60 -10.46
C GLU A 84 1.11 14.30 -11.10
N LYS A 85 2.43 14.05 -11.11
CA LYS A 85 3.01 12.82 -11.63
C LYS A 85 2.50 11.56 -10.92
N VAL A 86 2.43 11.58 -9.59
CA VAL A 86 1.90 10.43 -8.83
C VAL A 86 0.42 10.20 -9.15
N ALA A 87 -0.37 11.26 -9.33
CA ALA A 87 -1.76 11.14 -9.74
C ALA A 87 -1.89 10.54 -11.16
N GLU A 88 -1.05 10.96 -12.11
CA GLU A 88 -0.98 10.36 -13.46
C GLU A 88 -0.66 8.87 -13.40
N MET A 89 0.33 8.47 -12.59
CA MET A 89 0.69 7.07 -12.41
C MET A 89 -0.48 6.23 -11.88
N VAL A 90 -1.26 6.75 -10.92
CA VAL A 90 -2.45 6.06 -10.40
C VAL A 90 -3.52 5.92 -11.48
N GLN A 91 -3.76 6.97 -12.27
CA GLN A 91 -4.72 6.92 -13.38
C GLN A 91 -4.33 5.91 -14.45
N ASP A 92 -3.03 5.77 -14.75
CA ASP A 92 -2.56 4.78 -15.72
C ASP A 92 -2.73 3.35 -15.20
N LEU A 93 -2.49 3.11 -13.91
CA LEU A 93 -2.76 1.82 -13.26
C LEU A 93 -4.26 1.46 -13.26
N GLU A 94 -5.15 2.45 -13.05
CA GLU A 94 -6.60 2.24 -13.15
C GLU A 94 -7.02 1.80 -14.57
N LYS A 95 -6.47 2.42 -15.61
CA LYS A 95 -6.72 2.03 -17.00
C LYS A 95 -6.19 0.62 -17.28
N GLU A 96 -4.97 0.32 -16.87
CA GLU A 96 -4.35 -0.99 -17.06
C GLU A 96 -5.17 -2.09 -16.37
N PHE A 97 -5.62 -1.84 -15.13
CA PHE A 97 -6.50 -2.75 -14.41
C PHE A 97 -7.82 -3.00 -15.17
N ALA A 98 -8.46 -1.94 -15.68
CA ALA A 98 -9.70 -2.06 -16.45
C ALA A 98 -9.50 -2.91 -17.72
N ASP A 99 -8.41 -2.71 -18.44
CA ASP A 99 -8.05 -3.47 -19.63
C ASP A 99 -7.78 -4.95 -19.32
N ILE A 100 -7.00 -5.22 -18.27
CA ILE A 100 -6.70 -6.59 -17.83
C ILE A 100 -7.98 -7.29 -17.35
N LYS A 101 -8.81 -6.60 -16.57
CA LYS A 101 -10.12 -7.10 -16.14
C LYS A 101 -10.93 -7.53 -17.37
N GLN A 102 -11.11 -6.65 -18.36
CA GLN A 102 -11.85 -7.01 -19.59
C GLN A 102 -11.27 -8.24 -20.29
N LYS A 103 -9.94 -8.36 -20.40
CA LYS A 103 -9.28 -9.54 -20.96
C LYS A 103 -9.62 -10.81 -20.17
N VAL A 104 -9.53 -10.78 -18.84
CA VAL A 104 -9.87 -11.91 -17.96
C VAL A 104 -11.35 -12.29 -18.10
N LEU A 105 -12.25 -11.32 -18.09
CA LEU A 105 -13.70 -11.52 -18.21
C LEU A 105 -14.09 -12.14 -19.57
N SER A 106 -13.39 -11.75 -20.63
CA SER A 106 -13.62 -12.25 -21.99
C SER A 106 -13.07 -13.66 -22.22
N ASN A 107 -12.17 -14.15 -21.35
CA ASN A 107 -11.55 -15.46 -21.47
C ASN A 107 -12.45 -16.55 -20.87
N LYS A 108 -12.99 -17.43 -21.72
CA LYS A 108 -13.90 -18.51 -21.31
C LYS A 108 -13.27 -19.54 -20.37
N ASP A 109 -11.96 -19.74 -20.45
CA ASP A 109 -11.24 -20.69 -19.60
C ASP A 109 -10.96 -20.13 -18.20
N LEU A 110 -10.88 -18.80 -18.09
CA LEU A 110 -10.69 -18.07 -16.84
C LEU A 110 -12.00 -17.56 -16.22
N ASN A 111 -13.10 -17.55 -16.98
CA ASN A 111 -14.44 -17.18 -16.52
C ASN A 111 -15.06 -18.29 -15.65
N LYS A 112 -14.36 -18.63 -14.57
CA LYS A 112 -14.81 -19.48 -13.47
C LYS A 112 -15.24 -18.55 -12.34
N GLY A 113 -16.35 -18.87 -11.67
CA GLY A 113 -16.99 -17.98 -10.68
C GLY A 113 -16.07 -17.51 -9.55
N ASN A 114 -15.04 -18.29 -9.19
CA ASN A 114 -14.03 -17.90 -8.20
C ASN A 114 -13.06 -16.82 -8.69
N VAL A 115 -12.61 -16.88 -9.95
CA VAL A 115 -11.73 -15.87 -10.56
C VAL A 115 -12.48 -14.56 -10.74
N MET A 116 -13.73 -14.65 -11.20
CA MET A 116 -14.64 -13.51 -11.34
C MET A 116 -14.85 -12.77 -10.01
N GLY A 117 -15.20 -13.51 -8.95
CA GLY A 117 -15.40 -12.95 -7.63
C GLY A 117 -14.12 -12.32 -7.08
N TYR A 118 -12.95 -12.92 -7.34
CA TYR A 118 -11.67 -12.36 -6.93
C TYR A 118 -11.36 -11.03 -7.64
N VAL A 119 -11.47 -10.98 -8.98
CA VAL A 119 -11.22 -9.75 -9.76
C VAL A 119 -12.19 -8.63 -9.37
N GLN A 120 -13.47 -8.94 -9.13
CA GLN A 120 -14.43 -7.97 -8.61
C GLN A 120 -14.06 -7.49 -7.20
N SER A 121 -13.57 -8.39 -6.34
CA SER A 121 -13.14 -8.02 -4.98
C SER A 121 -11.93 -7.07 -5.00
N LEU A 122 -11.01 -7.23 -5.96
CA LEU A 122 -9.91 -6.28 -6.15
C LEU A 122 -10.41 -4.88 -6.53
N GLU A 123 -11.37 -4.79 -7.44
CA GLU A 123 -12.00 -3.51 -7.82
C GLU A 123 -12.71 -2.84 -6.64
N TYR A 124 -13.48 -3.62 -5.86
CA TYR A 124 -14.09 -3.11 -4.63
C TYR A 124 -13.05 -2.63 -3.63
N PHE A 125 -11.93 -3.35 -3.46
CA PHE A 125 -10.84 -2.95 -2.58
C PHE A 125 -10.21 -1.63 -3.02
N MET A 126 -9.96 -1.45 -4.32
CA MET A 126 -9.44 -0.19 -4.87
C MET A 126 -10.38 0.99 -4.57
N ALA A 127 -11.67 0.84 -4.86
CA ALA A 127 -12.68 1.87 -4.60
C ALA A 127 -12.83 2.18 -3.11
N ALA A 128 -12.91 1.14 -2.27
CA ALA A 128 -13.06 1.28 -0.81
C ALA A 128 -11.85 1.97 -0.18
N ASN A 129 -10.63 1.74 -0.68
CA ASN A 129 -9.44 2.44 -0.17
C ASN A 129 -9.47 3.94 -0.48
N ILE A 130 -9.94 4.33 -1.67
CA ILE A 130 -10.12 5.74 -2.04
C ILE A 130 -11.17 6.38 -1.14
N GLU A 131 -12.33 5.73 -0.98
CA GLU A 131 -13.40 6.21 -0.12
C GLU A 131 -12.94 6.34 1.34
N PHE A 132 -12.31 5.29 1.89
CA PHE A 132 -11.76 5.30 3.25
C PHE A 132 -10.79 6.47 3.46
N SER A 133 -9.92 6.73 2.47
CA SER A 133 -8.96 7.83 2.55
C SER A 133 -9.63 9.21 2.59
N TRP A 134 -10.86 9.34 2.09
CA TRP A 134 -11.64 10.59 2.07
C TRP A 134 -12.54 10.78 3.30
N ILE A 135 -13.02 9.69 3.89
CA ILE A 135 -13.96 9.75 5.03
C ILE A 135 -13.28 9.56 6.37
N SER A 136 -12.09 8.95 6.39
CA SER A 136 -11.40 8.61 7.63
C SER A 136 -10.66 9.82 8.21
N ALA A 137 -10.95 10.14 9.47
CA ALA A 137 -10.24 11.18 10.22
C ALA A 137 -8.70 10.96 10.27
N ARG A 138 -8.23 9.74 9.97
CA ARG A 138 -6.81 9.38 9.90
C ARG A 138 -5.98 10.32 9.01
N TYR A 139 -6.55 10.86 7.94
CA TYR A 139 -5.81 11.65 6.93
C TYR A 139 -6.13 13.14 6.93
N HIS A 140 -7.18 13.57 7.62
CA HIS A 140 -7.66 14.96 7.56
C HIS A 140 -7.22 15.83 8.73
N GLY A 141 -6.51 15.27 9.72
CA GLY A 141 -5.99 16.02 10.87
C GLY A 141 -7.06 16.66 11.75
N VAL A 142 -8.35 16.34 11.53
CA VAL A 142 -9.47 16.89 12.30
C VAL A 142 -9.34 16.39 13.75
N GLY A 143 -9.00 17.29 14.66
CA GLY A 143 -8.75 16.98 16.07
C GLY A 143 -7.29 16.64 16.42
N TRP A 144 -6.35 16.75 15.47
CA TRP A 144 -4.93 16.56 15.75
C TRP A 144 -4.36 17.78 16.49
N VAL A 145 -3.74 17.54 17.65
CA VAL A 145 -3.02 18.54 18.44
C VAL A 145 -1.53 18.23 18.33
N SER A 146 -0.74 19.15 17.77
CA SER A 146 0.71 18.99 17.66
C SER A 146 1.33 18.83 19.05
N PRO A 147 2.18 17.82 19.28
CA PRO A 147 3.03 17.78 20.46
C PRO A 147 3.89 19.06 20.50
N ALA A 148 4.10 19.62 21.70
CA ALA A 148 4.98 20.77 21.89
C ALA A 148 6.38 20.47 21.30
N GLU A 149 6.84 21.37 20.43
CA GLU A 149 7.90 21.15 19.46
C GLU A 149 9.22 20.62 20.04
N LYS A 150 9.74 19.55 19.41
CA LYS A 150 11.18 19.34 19.22
C LYS A 150 11.44 19.20 17.72
N TYR A 151 11.21 20.26 16.97
CA TYR A 151 11.53 20.27 15.53
C TYR A 151 12.76 21.15 15.28
N GLY A 152 13.87 20.48 14.95
CA GLY A 152 14.91 21.10 14.14
C GLY A 152 14.38 21.26 12.73
N THR A 153 14.59 22.43 12.15
CA THR A 153 14.22 22.79 10.78
C THR A 153 14.87 21.85 9.77
N LEU A 154 14.07 21.23 8.91
CA LEU A 154 14.55 20.62 7.66
C LEU A 154 14.81 21.76 6.68
N GLU A 155 16.09 22.06 6.44
CA GLU A 155 16.53 22.93 5.36
C GLU A 155 16.63 22.10 4.07
N PHE A 156 16.04 22.61 2.98
CA PHE A 156 16.13 22.06 1.62
C PHE A 156 17.34 22.62 0.88
#